data_AF-A0A3M0XKI0-F1
#
_entry.id   AF-A0A3M0XKI0-F1
#
_cell.length_a   1.000
_cell.length_b   1.000
_cell.length_c   1.000
_cell.angle_alpha   90.00
_cell.angle_beta   90.00
_cell.angle_gamma   90.00
#
_symmetry.space_group_name_H-M   'P 1'
#
loop_
_entity.id
_entity.type
_entity.pdbx_description
1 polymer ?
#
loop_
_entity_poly.entity_id
_entity_poly.type
_entity_poly.pdbx_seq_one_letter_code
_entity_poly.pdbx_strand_id
1 'polypeptide(L)'
;MSADLNTSSLKKNKKASLFIPQQCIPLRDELITVSGERAKYLTKVLRINIGDIVELLDGEGGYYLSICKGLKSGKVFLEIIEKIVKETESPLSITLAQAIPKGSKMDLIVQKAVEIGVSSIIPIITEYTQIKRTEKIERWKKIVVSAVQQSGR
;
A
#
# COMPACT_ATOMS: atom_id res chain seq x y z
N MET A 1 -16.10 20.70 -23.55
CA MET A 1 -16.60 19.37 -23.97
C MET A 1 -15.96 18.35 -23.05
N SER A 2 -16.62 18.11 -21.92
CA SER A 2 -16.20 17.17 -20.88
C SER A 2 -16.66 15.79 -21.33
N ALA A 3 -15.74 14.91 -21.69
CA ALA A 3 -16.08 13.54 -22.04
C ALA A 3 -16.31 12.75 -20.75
N ASP A 4 -17.57 12.45 -20.46
CA ASP A 4 -17.99 11.48 -19.45
C ASP A 4 -17.38 10.11 -19.76
N LEU A 5 -16.21 9.82 -19.17
CA LEU A 5 -15.63 8.47 -19.17
C LEU A 5 -16.34 7.64 -18.11
N ASN A 6 -17.46 7.10 -18.57
CA ASN A 6 -18.31 6.07 -18.00
C ASN A 6 -17.54 5.04 -17.14
N THR A 7 -17.59 5.20 -15.82
CA THR A 7 -16.99 4.33 -14.79
C THR A 7 -17.53 2.89 -14.82
N SER A 8 -18.60 2.65 -15.58
CA SER A 8 -19.24 1.34 -15.79
C SER A 8 -18.48 0.42 -16.77
N SER A 9 -17.62 0.97 -17.65
CA SER A 9 -16.94 0.21 -18.70
C SER A 9 -15.60 -0.42 -18.28
N LEU A 10 -15.09 -0.13 -17.07
CA LEU A 10 -13.78 -0.60 -16.59
C LEU A 10 -13.82 -2.06 -16.05
N LYS A 11 -14.99 -2.70 -15.98
CA LYS A 11 -15.19 -4.04 -15.40
C LYS A 11 -14.64 -5.22 -16.22
N LYS A 12 -14.06 -5.00 -17.40
CA LYS A 12 -13.55 -6.07 -18.29
C LYS A 12 -12.03 -6.15 -18.42
N ASN A 13 -11.27 -5.21 -17.87
CA ASN A 13 -9.81 -5.19 -18.03
C ASN A 13 -9.11 -5.88 -16.86
N LYS A 14 -7.99 -6.55 -17.15
CA LYS A 14 -7.18 -7.22 -16.14
C LYS A 14 -6.61 -6.17 -15.20
N LYS A 15 -6.89 -6.33 -13.90
CA LYS A 15 -6.45 -5.39 -12.86
C LYS A 15 -5.11 -5.87 -12.28
N ALA A 16 -4.08 -5.04 -12.41
CA ALA A 16 -2.75 -5.30 -11.87
C ALA A 16 -2.38 -4.21 -10.87
N SER A 17 -1.72 -4.55 -9.77
CA SER A 17 -1.27 -3.57 -8.77
C SER A 17 0.26 -3.57 -8.71
N LEU A 18 0.86 -2.37 -8.69
CA LEU A 18 2.30 -2.16 -8.61
C LEU A 18 2.62 -1.10 -7.56
N PHE A 19 3.58 -1.40 -6.70
CA PHE A 19 4.12 -0.42 -5.75
C PHE A 19 5.15 0.49 -6.42
N ILE A 20 4.93 1.80 -6.35
CA ILE A 20 5.85 2.85 -6.83
C ILE A 20 5.97 3.92 -5.74
N PRO A 21 7.19 4.22 -5.23
CA PRO A 21 7.38 5.32 -4.28
C PRO A 21 6.83 6.64 -4.82
N GLN A 22 6.15 7.43 -3.98
CA GLN A 22 5.49 8.70 -4.36
C GLN A 22 6.41 9.66 -5.13
N GLN A 23 7.71 9.72 -4.79
CA GLN A 23 8.74 10.51 -5.48
C GLN A 23 8.91 10.17 -6.98
N CYS A 24 8.40 9.03 -7.43
CA CYS A 24 8.44 8.60 -8.84
C CYS A 24 7.09 8.83 -9.56
N ILE A 25 6.10 9.39 -8.88
CA ILE A 25 4.78 9.67 -9.43
C ILE A 25 4.71 11.17 -9.75
N PRO A 26 4.62 11.56 -11.03
CA PRO A 26 4.51 12.96 -11.41
C PRO A 26 3.17 13.55 -10.93
N LEU A 27 3.19 14.84 -10.60
CA LEU A 27 2.09 15.51 -9.90
C LEU A 27 0.88 15.84 -10.81
N ARG A 28 1.00 15.76 -12.15
CA ARG A 28 -0.09 15.96 -13.13
C ARG A 28 0.19 15.24 -14.46
N ASP A 29 -0.87 14.71 -15.07
CA ASP A 29 -1.03 14.33 -16.50
C ASP A 29 0.20 13.76 -17.24
N GLU A 30 1.03 12.99 -16.54
CA GLU A 30 2.31 12.56 -17.08
C GLU A 30 2.43 11.03 -17.12
N LEU A 31 2.98 10.60 -18.24
CA LEU A 31 3.25 9.23 -18.59
C LEU A 31 4.39 8.68 -17.70
N ILE A 32 4.05 7.78 -16.79
CA ILE A 32 5.02 7.08 -15.93
C ILE A 32 5.75 6.03 -16.75
N THR A 33 7.08 6.12 -16.75
CA THR A 33 7.94 5.10 -17.36
C THR A 33 8.46 4.15 -16.29
N VAL A 34 7.91 2.94 -16.25
CA VAL A 34 8.39 1.86 -15.38
C VAL A 34 9.47 1.07 -16.11
N SER A 35 10.59 0.80 -15.44
CA SER A 35 11.73 0.06 -16.00
C SER A 35 12.30 -0.95 -14.99
N GLY A 36 13.27 -1.75 -15.43
CA GLY A 36 13.97 -2.71 -14.58
C GLY A 36 13.08 -3.86 -14.08
N GLU A 37 13.24 -4.23 -12.81
CA GLU A 37 12.53 -5.36 -12.21
C GLU A 37 11.00 -5.16 -12.16
N ARG A 38 10.54 -3.93 -11.90
CA ARG A 38 9.10 -3.61 -11.88
C ARG A 38 8.46 -3.81 -13.25
N ALA A 39 9.14 -3.41 -14.33
CA ALA A 39 8.66 -3.65 -15.69
C ALA A 39 8.63 -5.15 -16.04
N LYS A 40 9.65 -5.91 -15.61
CA LYS A 40 9.65 -7.38 -15.77
C LYS A 40 8.52 -8.03 -14.98
N TYR A 41 8.23 -7.56 -13.76
CA TYR A 41 7.13 -8.05 -12.95
C TYR A 41 5.78 -7.82 -13.63
N LEU A 42 5.52 -6.59 -14.09
CA LEU A 42 4.32 -6.23 -14.84
C LEU A 42 4.13 -7.09 -16.10
N THR A 43 5.18 -7.30 -16.89
CA THR A 43 5.09 -7.97 -18.19
C THR A 43 5.18 -9.50 -18.10
N LYS A 44 6.00 -10.06 -17.21
CA LYS A 44 6.23 -11.51 -17.12
C LYS A 44 5.35 -12.21 -16.09
N VAL A 45 5.11 -11.56 -14.95
CA VAL A 45 4.33 -12.14 -13.85
C VAL A 45 2.88 -11.75 -13.99
N LEU A 46 2.59 -10.44 -14.01
CA LEU A 46 1.22 -9.95 -14.13
C LEU A 46 0.71 -10.00 -15.58
N ARG A 47 1.60 -10.13 -16.56
CA ARG A 47 1.28 -10.28 -18.00
C ARG A 47 0.27 -9.23 -18.47
N ILE A 48 0.55 -7.97 -18.16
CA ILE A 48 -0.26 -6.85 -18.61
C ILE A 48 -0.08 -6.60 -20.11
N ASN A 49 -1.13 -6.07 -20.75
CA ASN A 49 -1.15 -5.64 -22.14
C ASN A 49 -1.42 -4.14 -22.24
N ILE A 50 -1.25 -3.58 -23.44
CA ILE A 50 -1.70 -2.21 -23.74
C ILE A 50 -3.22 -2.15 -23.55
N GLY A 51 -3.70 -1.15 -22.81
CA GLY A 51 -5.10 -0.99 -22.43
C GLY A 51 -5.46 -1.56 -21.06
N ASP A 52 -4.59 -2.36 -20.43
CA ASP A 52 -4.82 -2.85 -19.08
C ASP A 52 -4.67 -1.75 -18.04
N ILE A 53 -5.44 -1.88 -16.96
CA ILE A 53 -5.43 -0.95 -15.84
C ILE A 53 -4.38 -1.42 -14.82
N VAL A 54 -3.51 -0.48 -14.45
CA VAL A 54 -2.50 -0.68 -13.41
C VAL A 54 -2.77 0.29 -12.27
N GLU A 55 -3.03 -0.27 -11.08
CA GLU A 55 -3.06 0.47 -9.83
C GLU A 55 -1.64 0.72 -9.34
N LEU A 56 -1.31 1.99 -9.13
CA LEU A 56 -0.03 2.41 -8.58
C LEU A 56 -0.22 2.80 -7.12
N LEU A 57 0.34 2.00 -6.22
CA LEU A 57 0.27 2.23 -4.77
C LEU A 57 1.47 3.08 -4.36
N ASP A 58 1.23 4.24 -3.73
CA ASP A 58 2.31 5.17 -3.32
C ASP A 58 2.92 4.86 -1.94
N GLY A 59 2.24 4.02 -1.15
CA GLY A 59 2.67 3.62 0.19
C GLY A 59 2.32 4.61 1.30
N GLU A 60 1.56 5.66 0.99
CA GLU A 60 1.09 6.69 1.92
C GLU A 60 -0.45 6.75 1.99
N GLY A 61 -1.12 5.64 1.64
CA GLY A 61 -2.58 5.53 1.57
C GLY A 61 -3.20 6.03 0.26
N GLY A 62 -2.39 6.57 -0.66
CA GLY A 62 -2.83 6.97 -2.00
C GLY A 62 -2.64 5.86 -3.03
N TYR A 63 -3.51 5.83 -4.04
CA TYR A 63 -3.24 5.08 -5.25
C TYR A 63 -3.67 5.80 -6.51
N TYR A 64 -3.02 5.49 -7.62
CA TYR A 64 -3.27 6.09 -8.92
C TYR A 64 -3.79 4.99 -9.84
N LEU A 65 -4.94 5.23 -10.48
CA LEU A 65 -5.37 4.43 -11.61
C LEU A 65 -4.59 4.89 -12.82
N SER A 66 -3.94 3.94 -13.49
CA SER A 66 -3.23 4.20 -14.74
C SER A 66 -3.60 3.18 -15.80
N ILE A 67 -3.46 3.56 -17.06
CA ILE A 67 -3.62 2.67 -18.20
C ILE A 67 -2.29 2.43 -18.88
N CYS A 68 -2.01 1.17 -19.21
CA CYS A 68 -0.85 0.84 -20.01
C CYS A 68 -1.02 1.38 -21.44
N LYS A 69 -0.22 2.39 -21.80
CA LYS A 69 -0.18 2.96 -23.17
C LYS A 69 0.85 2.30 -24.05
N GLY A 70 1.84 1.63 -23.48
CA GLY A 70 2.90 1.02 -24.26
C GLY A 70 3.77 0.05 -23.49
N LEU A 71 4.24 -0.96 -24.21
CA LEU A 71 5.26 -1.91 -23.77
C LEU A 71 6.37 -1.87 -24.83
N LYS A 72 7.52 -1.24 -24.54
CA LYS A 72 8.61 -1.10 -25.51
C LYS A 72 9.97 -1.16 -24.83
N SER A 73 10.91 -1.89 -25.44
CA SER A 73 12.31 -1.98 -25.00
C SER A 73 12.47 -2.34 -23.50
N GLY A 74 11.64 -3.24 -22.99
CA GLY A 74 11.66 -3.64 -21.57
C GLY A 74 11.14 -2.58 -20.59
N LYS A 75 10.46 -1.54 -21.10
CA LYS A 75 9.78 -0.52 -20.31
C LYS A 75 8.27 -0.62 -20.47
N VAL A 76 7.56 -0.22 -19.42
CA VAL A 76 6.10 -0.07 -19.41
C VAL A 76 5.78 1.41 -19.27
N PHE A 77 4.91 1.91 -20.14
CA PHE A 77 4.44 3.29 -20.13
C PHE A 77 3.00 3.32 -19.61
N LEU A 78 2.81 3.98 -18.47
CA LEU A 78 1.53 4.07 -17.77
C LEU A 78 1.07 5.51 -17.79
N GLU A 79 -0.12 5.78 -18.32
CA GLU A 79 -0.76 7.10 -18.25
C GLU A 79 -1.67 7.12 -17.02
N ILE A 80 -1.49 8.11 -16.13
CA ILE A 80 -2.37 8.29 -14.98
C ILE A 80 -3.73 8.77 -15.47
N ILE A 81 -4.78 8.02 -15.14
CA ILE A 81 -6.18 8.36 -15.43
C ILE A 81 -6.78 9.14 -14.26
N GLU A 82 -6.50 8.69 -13.04
CA GLU A 82 -7.14 9.24 -11.83
C GLU A 82 -6.23 9.04 -10.62
N LYS A 83 -6.12 10.08 -9.79
CA LYS A 83 -5.56 9.95 -8.45
C LYS A 83 -6.70 9.63 -7.49
N ILE A 84 -6.67 8.44 -6.89
CA ILE A 84 -7.61 8.06 -5.85
C ILE A 84 -6.89 8.14 -4.51
N VAL A 85 -7.20 9.19 -3.76
CA VAL A 85 -6.87 9.23 -2.34
C VAL A 85 -7.88 8.32 -1.65
N LYS A 86 -7.44 7.12 -1.29
CA LYS A 86 -8.29 6.24 -0.49
C LYS A 86 -8.23 6.80 0.93
N GLU A 87 -9.38 7.16 1.49
CA GLU A 87 -9.53 7.20 2.94
C GLU A 87 -9.54 5.73 3.42
N THR A 88 -8.40 5.04 3.33
CA THR A 88 -8.19 3.70 3.90
C THR A 88 -8.03 3.75 5.40
N GLU A 89 -7.83 4.94 5.94
CA GLU A 89 -7.85 5.19 7.36
C GLU A 89 -9.31 5.18 7.85
N SER A 90 -9.56 4.36 8.87
CA SER A 90 -10.81 4.44 9.61
C SER A 90 -10.99 5.89 10.11
N PRO A 91 -12.17 6.51 9.93
CA PRO A 91 -12.44 7.84 10.50
C PRO A 91 -12.39 7.82 12.03
N LEU A 92 -12.42 6.64 12.63
CA LEU A 92 -12.22 6.41 14.05
C LEU A 92 -10.73 6.20 14.35
N SER A 93 -10.12 7.16 15.05
CA SER A 93 -8.76 7.02 15.55
C SER A 93 -8.74 6.14 16.80
N ILE A 94 -8.25 4.90 16.64
CA ILE A 94 -8.15 3.94 17.74
C ILE A 94 -6.71 3.92 18.24
N THR A 95 -6.52 4.16 19.54
CA THR A 95 -5.25 3.95 20.24
C THR A 95 -5.33 2.69 21.10
N LEU A 96 -4.47 1.71 20.82
CA LEU A 96 -4.37 0.48 21.59
C LEU A 96 -3.28 0.62 22.66
N ALA A 97 -3.69 0.77 23.92
CA ALA A 97 -2.80 0.63 25.06
C ALA A 97 -2.66 -0.86 25.42
N GLN A 98 -1.53 -1.48 25.07
CA GLN A 98 -1.33 -2.93 25.20
C GLN A 98 -0.29 -3.24 26.27
N ALA A 99 -0.70 -3.98 27.32
CA ALA A 99 0.24 -4.53 28.30
C ALA A 99 1.19 -5.53 27.63
N ILE A 100 2.50 -5.41 27.88
CA ILE A 100 3.52 -6.22 27.21
C ILE A 100 3.41 -7.71 27.64
N PRO A 101 3.01 -8.64 26.75
CA PRO A 101 2.91 -10.04 27.08
C PRO A 101 4.29 -10.71 27.14
N LYS A 102 4.39 -11.82 27.89
CA LYS A 102 5.61 -12.65 27.89
C LYS A 102 5.85 -13.28 26.51
N GLY A 103 7.11 -13.37 26.11
CA GLY A 103 7.53 -14.06 24.89
C GLY A 103 7.38 -13.22 23.62
N SER A 104 6.82 -13.82 22.56
CA SER A 104 6.69 -13.23 21.21
C SER A 104 5.27 -12.81 20.85
N LYS A 105 4.29 -12.95 21.75
CA LYS A 105 2.87 -12.63 21.46
C LYS A 105 2.65 -11.18 21.01
N MET A 106 3.49 -10.25 21.47
CA MET A 106 3.38 -8.84 21.09
C MET A 106 3.52 -8.63 19.58
N ASP A 107 4.32 -9.45 18.90
CA ASP A 107 4.53 -9.36 17.46
C ASP A 107 3.21 -9.58 16.69
N LEU A 108 2.45 -10.60 17.09
CA LEU A 108 1.13 -10.91 16.52
C LEU A 108 0.13 -9.79 16.81
N ILE A 109 0.13 -9.26 18.05
CA ILE A 109 -0.78 -8.17 18.43
C ILE A 109 -0.52 -6.93 17.56
N VAL A 110 0.74 -6.57 17.36
CA VAL A 110 1.13 -5.43 16.52
C VAL A 110 0.67 -5.63 15.08
N GLN A 111 0.92 -6.81 14.50
CA GLN A 111 0.48 -7.12 13.14
C GLN A 111 -1.05 -7.00 13.00
N LYS A 112 -1.81 -7.62 13.91
CA LYS A 112 -3.28 -7.62 13.83
C LYS A 112 -3.89 -6.26 14.14
N ALA A 113 -3.32 -5.49 15.06
CA ALA A 113 -3.75 -4.12 15.34
C ALA A 113 -3.65 -3.24 14.07
N VAL A 114 -2.59 -3.37 13.29
CA VAL A 114 -2.43 -2.65 12.02
C VAL A 114 -3.46 -3.10 10.99
N GLU A 115 -3.67 -4.42 10.83
CA GLU A 115 -4.65 -4.98 9.88
C GLU A 115 -6.09 -4.50 10.16
N ILE A 116 -6.46 -4.27 11.43
CA ILE A 116 -7.82 -3.87 11.82
C ILE A 116 -8.05 -2.35 11.93
N GLY A 117 -7.08 -1.51 11.57
CA GLY A 117 -7.32 -0.06 11.55
C GLY A 117 -6.75 0.74 12.72
N VAL A 118 -5.98 0.14 13.65
CA VAL A 118 -5.45 0.89 14.81
C VAL A 118 -4.48 1.99 14.35
N SER A 119 -4.66 3.20 14.89
CA SER A 119 -3.85 4.38 14.55
C SER A 119 -2.58 4.49 15.38
N SER A 120 -2.62 4.02 16.63
CA SER A 120 -1.48 4.07 17.55
C SER A 120 -1.46 2.88 18.49
N ILE A 121 -0.27 2.33 18.76
CA ILE A 121 -0.06 1.27 19.74
C ILE A 121 0.88 1.79 20.81
N ILE A 122 0.41 1.82 22.06
CA ILE A 122 1.19 2.25 23.23
C ILE A 122 1.45 1.01 24.08
N PRO A 123 2.69 0.46 24.08
CA PRO A 123 3.06 -0.59 25.00
C PRO A 123 3.06 -0.06 26.44
N ILE A 124 2.31 -0.68 27.33
CA ILE A 124 2.23 -0.27 28.74
C ILE A 124 2.77 -1.35 29.67
N ILE A 125 3.28 -0.91 30.83
CA ILE A 125 3.66 -1.78 31.94
C ILE A 125 2.62 -1.58 33.04
N THR A 126 1.97 -2.67 33.41
CA THR A 126 0.95 -2.71 34.47
C THR A 126 1.47 -3.52 35.67
N GLU A 127 0.67 -3.60 36.74
CA GLU A 127 0.97 -4.38 37.94
C GLU A 127 1.36 -5.83 37.58
N TYR A 128 0.55 -6.50 36.76
CA TYR A 128 0.73 -7.90 36.36
C TYR A 128 1.65 -8.09 35.14
N THR A 129 2.23 -7.01 34.59
CA THR A 129 3.17 -7.12 33.48
C THR A 129 4.51 -7.68 33.97
N GLN A 130 4.87 -8.87 33.49
CA GLN A 130 6.12 -9.56 33.86
C GLN A 130 7.37 -8.90 33.25
N ILE A 131 7.23 -8.25 32.08
CA ILE A 131 8.34 -7.58 31.39
C ILE A 131 8.35 -6.09 31.77
N LYS A 132 9.32 -5.67 32.57
CA LYS A 132 9.44 -4.27 33.04
C LYS A 132 10.33 -3.38 32.16
N ARG A 133 11.09 -3.97 31.23
CA ARG A 133 11.88 -3.26 30.20
C ARG A 133 11.88 -4.08 28.91
N THR A 134 11.81 -3.42 27.76
CA THR A 134 11.80 -4.08 26.45
C THR A 134 12.73 -3.37 25.47
N GLU A 135 13.52 -4.14 24.75
CA GLU A 135 14.37 -3.68 23.64
C GLU A 135 13.72 -3.99 22.27
N LYS A 136 12.46 -4.47 22.28
CA LYS A 136 11.77 -4.95 21.08
C LYS A 136 11.05 -3.85 20.30
N ILE A 137 11.17 -2.58 20.70
CA ILE A 137 10.47 -1.45 20.07
C ILE A 137 10.79 -1.36 18.57
N GLU A 138 12.06 -1.38 18.20
CA GLU A 138 12.50 -1.35 16.79
C GLU A 138 12.00 -2.55 15.99
N ARG A 139 11.88 -3.73 16.62
CA ARG A 139 11.28 -4.91 15.99
C ARG A 139 9.79 -4.69 15.69
N TRP A 140 9.04 -4.14 16.65
CA TRP A 140 7.61 -3.86 16.46
C TRP A 140 7.37 -2.80 15.40
N LYS A 141 8.20 -1.75 15.33
CA LYS A 141 8.15 -0.77 14.23
C LYS A 141 8.31 -1.43 12.86
N LYS A 142 9.23 -2.38 12.71
CA LYS A 142 9.40 -3.14 11.46
C LYS A 142 8.16 -3.96 11.11
N ILE A 143 7.54 -4.60 12.11
CA ILE A 143 6.29 -5.36 11.91
C ILE A 143 5.16 -4.44 11.46
N VAL A 144 5.05 -3.23 12.03
CA VAL A 144 4.06 -2.23 11.58
C VAL A 144 4.24 -1.93 10.10
N VAL A 145 5.47 -1.61 9.65
CA VAL A 145 5.75 -1.31 8.23
C VAL A 145 5.33 -2.47 7.33
N SER A 146 5.68 -3.70 7.68
CA SER A 146 5.29 -4.88 6.89
C SER A 146 3.77 -5.10 6.87
N ALA A 147 3.09 -4.88 7.99
CA ALA A 147 1.64 -5.06 8.08
C ALA A 147 0.86 -3.97 7.33
N VAL A 148 1.33 -2.72 7.35
CA VAL A 148 0.80 -1.61 6.55
C VAL A 148 0.87 -1.98 5.06
N GLN A 149 2.07 -2.38 4.59
CA GLN A 149 2.28 -2.83 3.21
C GLN A 149 1.37 -4.01 2.80
N GLN A 150 1.17 -4.97 3.69
CA GLN A 150 0.34 -6.15 3.41
C GLN A 150 -1.17 -5.83 3.44
N SER A 151 -1.60 -4.94 4.33
CA SER A 151 -3.01 -4.53 4.46
C SER A 151 -3.45 -3.53 3.40
N GLY A 152 -2.51 -2.94 2.66
CA GLY A 152 -2.79 -1.90 1.66
C GLY A 152 -3.25 -0.59 2.31
N ARG A 153 -2.80 -0.34 3.54
CA ARG A 153 -2.88 0.96 4.23
C ARG A 153 -1.59 1.74 4.02
#